data_AF-A0A0D0DG06-F1
#
_entry.id   AF-A0A0D0DG06-F1
#
_cell.length_a   1.000
_cell.length_b   1.000
_cell.length_c   1.000
_cell.angle_alpha   90.00
_cell.angle_beta   90.00
_cell.angle_gamma   90.00
#
_symmetry.space_group_name_H-M   'P 1'
#
loop_
_entity.id
_entity.type
_entity.pdbx_description
1 polymer ?
#
loop_
_entity_poly.entity_id
_entity_poly.type
_entity_poly.pdbx_seq_one_letter_code
_entity_poly.pdbx_strand_id
1 'polypeptide(L)' 'PSASWSDKDVAVLVDLLLQKNAEAGEGMNYKIAFWNSVSAALSPPERGAVKTAKGCKEKWKMVHSLV' A
#
# COMPACT_ATOMS: atom_id res chain seq x y z
N PRO A 1 4.22 14.47 10.80
CA PRO A 1 4.97 14.11 9.58
C PRO A 1 4.30 12.94 8.82
N SER A 2 3.65 13.25 7.69
CA SER A 2 3.04 12.25 6.82
C SER A 2 4.11 11.51 6.02
N ALA A 3 3.88 10.23 5.70
CA ALA A 3 4.74 9.49 4.77
C ALA A 3 4.72 10.20 3.41
N SER A 4 5.90 10.45 2.84
CA SER A 4 6.02 10.97 1.47
C SER A 4 5.73 9.82 0.50
N TRP A 5 4.59 9.90 -0.19
CA TRP A 5 4.21 8.96 -1.24
C TRP A 5 4.56 9.59 -2.58
N SER A 6 5.54 9.02 -3.27
CA SER A 6 5.82 9.40 -4.66
C SER A 6 4.90 8.63 -5.61
N ASP A 7 4.74 9.08 -6.85
CA ASP A 7 3.97 8.36 -7.87
C ASP A 7 4.46 6.93 -8.07
N LYS A 8 5.77 6.71 -7.96
CA LYS A 8 6.38 5.36 -7.97
C LYS A 8 5.90 4.48 -6.81
N ASP A 9 5.80 5.05 -5.61
CA ASP A 9 5.33 4.31 -4.43
C ASP A 9 3.86 3.92 -4.57
N VAL A 10 3.05 4.81 -5.15
CA VAL A 10 1.64 4.53 -5.44
C VAL A 10 1.53 3.47 -6.52
N ALA A 11 2.33 3.54 -7.59
CA ALA A 11 2.35 2.54 -8.64
C ALA A 11 2.74 1.15 -8.12
N VAL A 12 3.78 1.06 -7.29
CA VAL A 12 4.19 -0.21 -6.65
C VAL A 12 3.11 -0.73 -5.71
N LEU A 13 2.47 0.15 -4.93
CA LEU A 13 1.35 -0.24 -4.07
C LEU A 13 0.20 -0.83 -4.91
N VAL A 14 -0.22 -0.14 -5.98
CA VAL A 14 -1.30 -0.60 -6.86
C VAL A 14 -0.93 -1.92 -7.55
N ASP A 15 0.29 -2.04 -8.08
CA ASP A 15 0.79 -3.25 -8.74
C ASP A 15 0.77 -4.46 -7.80
N LEU A 16 1.29 -4.31 -6.58
CA LEU A 16 1.27 -5.37 -5.58
C LEU A 16 -0.15 -5.78 -5.20
N LEU A 17 -1.08 -4.81 -5.12
CA LEU A 17 -2.48 -5.10 -4.88
C LEU A 17 -3.15 -5.79 -6.06
N LEU A 18 -2.82 -5.43 -7.30
CA LEU A 18 -3.33 -6.11 -8.50
C LEU A 18 -2.79 -7.55 -8.62
N GLN A 19 -1.49 -7.74 -8.40
CA GLN A 19 -0.87 -9.07 -8.38
C GLN A 19 -1.49 -9.99 -7.32
N LYS A 20 -1.83 -9.41 -6.17
CA LYS A 20 -2.39 -10.12 -5.02
C LYS A 20 -3.90 -9.94 -4.89
N ASN A 21 -4.55 -9.37 -5.91
CA ASN A 21 -5.99 -9.16 -5.94
C ASN A 21 -6.74 -10.49 -5.88
N ALA A 22 -6.15 -11.56 -6.44
CA ALA A 22 -6.69 -12.92 -6.34
C ALA A 22 -6.63 -13.49 -4.90
N GLU A 23 -5.75 -12.97 -4.04
CA GLU A 23 -5.67 -13.32 -2.61
C GLU A 23 -6.49 -12.36 -1.75
N ALA A 24 -7.03 -11.29 -2.34
CA ALA A 24 -7.90 -10.36 -1.67
C ALA A 24 -9.25 -11.04 -1.41
N GLY A 25 -9.70 -11.02 -0.15
CA GLY A 25 -11.06 -11.42 0.18
C GLY A 25 -12.08 -10.44 -0.41
N GLU A 26 -13.35 -10.79 -0.25
CA GLU A 26 -14.49 -9.95 -0.64
C GLU A 26 -14.31 -8.50 -0.14
N GLY A 27 -14.42 -7.52 -1.05
CA GLY A 27 -14.24 -6.11 -0.73
C GLY A 27 -12.79 -5.66 -0.48
N MET A 28 -11.79 -6.37 -1.04
CA MET A 28 -10.37 -6.04 -0.88
C MET A 28 -9.92 -6.04 0.60
N ASN A 29 -10.49 -6.96 1.40
CA ASN A 29 -10.13 -7.09 2.79
C ASN A 29 -8.84 -7.91 2.95
N TYR A 30 -7.71 -7.29 2.59
CA TYR A 30 -6.40 -7.90 2.73
C TYR A 30 -6.01 -8.08 4.21
N LYS A 31 -5.39 -9.23 4.54
CA LYS A 31 -4.85 -9.51 5.88
C LYS A 31 -3.74 -8.52 6.25
N ILE A 32 -3.54 -8.30 7.56
CA ILE A 32 -2.44 -7.48 8.08
C ILE A 32 -1.07 -7.97 7.58
N ALA A 33 -0.90 -9.28 7.42
CA ALA A 33 0.33 -9.87 6.88
C ALA A 33 0.64 -9.38 5.45
N PHE A 34 -0.38 -9.30 4.59
CA PHE A 34 -0.24 -8.75 3.24
C PHE A 34 0.23 -7.30 3.29
N TRP A 35 -0.43 -6.46 4.10
CA TRP A 35 -0.02 -5.07 4.26
C TRP A 35 1.38 -4.90 4.83
N ASN A 36 1.84 -5.83 5.69
CA ASN A 36 3.23 -5.86 6.15
C ASN A 36 4.21 -6.17 5.00
N SER A 37 3.91 -7.16 4.16
CA SER A 37 4.71 -7.44 2.96
C SER A 37 4.72 -6.27 1.99
N VAL A 38 3.58 -5.61 1.74
CA VAL A 38 3.51 -4.42 0.90
C VAL A 38 4.34 -3.28 1.50
N SER A 39 4.24 -3.05 2.81
CA SER A 39 5.07 -2.04 3.48
C SER A 39 6.56 -2.34 3.39
N ALA A 40 6.96 -3.61 3.47
CA ALA A 40 8.35 -4.02 3.33
C ALA A 40 8.84 -3.82 1.89
N ALA A 41 8.01 -4.11 0.88
CA ALA A 41 8.33 -3.90 -0.53
C ALA A 41 8.40 -2.41 -0.91
N LEU A 42 7.67 -1.54 -0.22
CA LEU A 42 7.72 -0.08 -0.36
C LEU A 42 8.84 0.59 0.44
N SER A 43 9.59 -0.18 1.22
CA SER A 43 10.71 0.28 2.06
C SER A 43 12.05 -0.05 1.38
N PRO A 44 13.12 0.73 1.60
CA PRO A 44 13.21 1.89 2.48
C PRO A 44 12.79 3.22 1.82
N PRO A 45 12.20 4.16 2.58
CA PRO A 45 11.94 5.50 2.07
C PRO A 45 13.26 6.25 1.85
N GLU A 46 13.50 6.77 0.65
CA GLU A 46 14.62 7.68 0.38
C GLU A 46 14.53 8.97 1.22
N ARG A 47 13.30 9.43 1.53
CA ARG A 47 12.98 10.50 2.50
C ARG A 47 11.61 10.29 3.13
N GLY A 48 11.51 10.52 4.44
CA GLY A 48 10.24 10.63 5.17
C GLY A 48 9.93 9.48 6.13
N ALA A 49 8.72 9.50 6.70
CA ALA A 49 8.26 8.49 7.65
C ALA A 49 8.10 7.12 6.99
N VAL A 50 8.36 6.05 7.75
CA VAL A 50 8.20 4.66 7.30
C VAL A 50 6.77 4.44 6.81
N LYS A 51 6.63 3.90 5.60
CA LYS A 51 5.35 3.49 5.02
C LYS A 51 4.88 2.23 5.72
N THR A 52 4.21 2.38 6.87
CA THR A 52 3.69 1.24 7.63
C THR A 52 2.53 0.55 6.90
N ALA A 53 2.24 -0.70 7.26
CA ALA A 53 1.08 -1.45 6.78
C ALA A 53 -0.24 -0.63 6.87
N LYS A 54 -0.42 0.10 7.98
CA LYS A 54 -1.57 1.00 8.17
C LYS A 54 -1.57 2.16 7.16
N GLY A 55 -0.41 2.76 6.90
CA GLY A 55 -0.26 3.80 5.89
C GLY A 55 -0.59 3.31 4.47
N CYS A 56 -0.19 2.08 4.14
CA CYS A 56 -0.52 1.45 2.85
C CYS A 56 -2.03 1.26 2.69
N LYS A 57 -2.70 0.77 3.74
CA LYS A 57 -4.16 0.58 3.74
C LYS A 57 -4.92 1.90 3.57
N GLU A 58 -4.53 2.93 4.32
CA GLU A 58 -5.14 4.27 4.23
C GLU A 58 -4.91 4.88 2.83
N LYS A 59 -3.70 4.74 2.28
CA LYS A 59 -3.38 5.24 0.95
C LYS A 59 -4.19 4.52 -0.13
N TRP A 60 -4.32 3.20 -0.05
CA TRP A 60 -5.17 2.44 -0.96
C TRP A 60 -6.62 2.90 -0.91
N LYS A 61 -7.18 3.10 0.29
CA LYS A 61 -8.55 3.60 0.46
C LYS A 61 -8.76 4.96 -0.19
N MET A 62 -7.77 5.85 -0.12
CA MET A 62 -7.81 7.15 -0.82
C MET A 62 -7.74 6.99 -2.33
N VAL A 63 -6.82 6.17 -2.84
CA VAL A 63 -6.65 5.93 -4.29
C VAL A 63 -7.90 5.27 -4.86
N HIS A 64 -8.41 4.23 -4.22
CA HIS A 64 -9.63 3.53 -4.63
C HIS A 64 -10.89 4.39 -4.51
N SER A 65 -10.88 5.44 -3.68
CA SER A 65 -12.00 6.40 -3.64
C SER A 65 -11.96 7.44 -4.76
N LEU A 66 -10.84 7.54 -5.50
CA LEU A 66 -10.64 8.48 -6.60
C LEU A 66 -10.84 7.83 -7.98
N VAL A 67 -11.00 6.51 -8.04
CA VAL A 67 -11.27 5.72 -9.25
C VAL A 67 -12.72 5.25 -9.23
#